data_AF-A0A1I3ZT37-F1
#
_entry.id   AF-A0A1I3ZT37-F1
#
_cell.length_a   1.000
_cell.length_b   1.000
_cell.length_c   1.000
_cell.angle_alpha   90.00
_cell.angle_beta   90.00
_cell.angle_gamma   90.00
#
_symmetry.space_group_name_H-M   'P 1'
#
loop_
_entity.id
_entity.type
_entity.pdbx_description
1 polymer ?
#
loop_
_entity_poly.entity_id
_entity_poly.type
_entity_poly.pdbx_seq_one_letter_code
_entity_poly.pdbx_strand_id
1 'polypeptide(L)'
;MTRAEWFEPKWLWLKRFALAAGLGIALMIVGIAADVVALTFVGCVLFAPLIFWVAFIPILHWKDRYIGGASNVWGAFLVFETSSWSKLFYWFIHVLPDWRRSGQYADAP
;
A
#
# COMPACT_ATOMS: atom_id res chain seq x y z
N MET A 1 -0.97 8.07 19.91
CA MET A 1 -0.17 7.07 19.17
C MET A 1 0.90 7.84 18.44
N THR A 2 2.18 7.52 18.66
CA THR A 2 3.27 8.18 17.94
C THR A 2 3.25 7.82 16.46
N ARG A 3 3.83 8.65 15.58
CA ARG A 3 3.93 8.33 14.15
C ARG A 3 4.64 6.99 13.90
N ALA A 4 5.66 6.69 14.70
CA ALA A 4 6.37 5.42 14.64
C ALA A 4 5.45 4.24 14.98
N GLU A 5 4.70 4.34 16.08
CA GLU A 5 3.69 3.35 16.48
C GLU A 5 2.59 3.16 15.43
N TRP A 6 2.21 4.24 14.71
CA TRP A 6 1.25 4.11 13.64
C TRP A 6 1.83 3.31 12.48
N PHE A 7 3.04 3.62 12.02
CA PHE A 7 3.65 2.96 10.86
C PHE A 7 4.08 1.52 11.11
N GLU A 8 4.58 1.22 12.31
CA GLU A 8 5.19 -0.08 12.64
C GLU A 8 4.34 -1.30 12.24
N PRO A 9 3.06 -1.43 12.66
CA PRO A 9 2.26 -2.58 12.26
C PRO A 9 1.98 -2.59 10.76
N LYS A 10 1.81 -1.43 10.11
CA LYS A 10 1.53 -1.38 8.66
C LYS A 10 2.75 -1.79 7.84
N TRP A 11 3.93 -1.40 8.29
CA TRP A 11 5.18 -1.76 7.65
C TRP A 11 5.53 -3.24 7.87
N LEU A 12 5.24 -3.78 9.05
CA LEU A 12 5.37 -5.21 9.32
C LEU A 12 4.50 -6.04 8.36
N TRP A 13 3.22 -5.67 8.21
CA TRP A 13 2.34 -6.36 7.26
C TRP A 13 2.75 -6.15 5.81
N LEU A 14 3.21 -4.95 5.44
CA LEU A 14 3.74 -4.69 4.10
C LEU A 14 4.91 -5.62 3.76
N LYS A 15 5.85 -5.81 4.70
CA LYS A 15 6.98 -6.75 4.54
C LYS A 15 6.48 -8.18 4.37
N ARG A 16 5.54 -8.63 5.20
CA ARG A 16 4.97 -9.99 5.11
C ARG A 16 4.29 -10.23 3.77
N PHE A 17 3.48 -9.27 3.30
CA PHE A 17 2.84 -9.37 1.99
C PHE A 17 3.83 -9.24 0.85
N ALA A 18 4.90 -8.45 0.99
CA ALA A 18 5.96 -8.38 -0.02
C ALA A 18 6.71 -9.72 -0.16
N LEU A 19 6.98 -10.41 0.95
CA LEU A 19 7.57 -11.75 0.92
C LEU A 19 6.63 -12.76 0.26
N ALA A 20 5.35 -12.77 0.65
CA ALA A 20 4.35 -13.64 0.05
C ALA A 20 4.20 -13.36 -1.46
N ALA A 21 4.14 -12.09 -1.86
CA ALA A 21 4.09 -11.67 -3.25
C ALA A 21 5.35 -12.07 -4.03
N GLY A 22 6.53 -11.99 -3.44
CA GLY A 22 7.78 -12.46 -4.06
C GLY A 22 7.73 -13.96 -4.38
N LEU A 23 7.27 -14.78 -3.42
CA LEU A 23 7.01 -16.20 -3.68
C LEU A 23 5.92 -16.39 -4.74
N GLY A 24 4.83 -15.62 -4.65
CA GLY A 24 3.72 -15.67 -5.60
C GLY A 24 4.16 -15.41 -7.04
N ILE A 25 4.98 -14.38 -7.26
CA ILE A 25 5.56 -14.06 -8.57
C ILE A 25 6.42 -15.22 -9.08
N ALA A 26 7.26 -15.82 -8.24
CA ALA A 26 8.07 -16.98 -8.65
C ALA A 26 7.18 -18.15 -9.08
N LEU A 27 6.11 -18.45 -8.34
CA LEU A 27 5.14 -19.48 -8.71
C LEU A 27 4.38 -19.16 -10.00
N MET A 28 4.01 -17.89 -10.22
CA MET A 28 3.40 -17.46 -11.49
C MET A 28 4.34 -17.69 -12.67
N ILE A 29 5.61 -17.29 -12.56
CA ILE A 29 6.60 -17.47 -13.63
C ILE A 29 6.78 -18.94 -13.95
N VAL A 30 6.98 -19.79 -12.93
CA VAL A 30 7.13 -21.24 -13.11
C VAL A 30 5.85 -21.86 -13.67
N GLY A 31 4.68 -21.45 -13.17
CA GLY A 31 3.39 -21.95 -13.61
C GLY A 31 3.10 -21.62 -15.07
N ILE A 32 3.42 -20.41 -15.52
CA ILE A 32 3.32 -20.01 -16.92
C ILE A 32 4.32 -20.78 -17.78
N ALA A 33 5.58 -20.90 -17.35
CA ALA A 33 6.61 -21.60 -18.11
C ALA A 33 6.35 -23.11 -18.24
N ALA A 34 5.72 -23.73 -17.24
CA ALA A 34 5.40 -25.15 -17.20
C ALA A 34 3.95 -25.47 -17.63
N ASP A 35 3.17 -24.46 -18.02
CA ASP A 35 1.73 -24.57 -18.34
C ASP A 35 0.88 -25.23 -17.23
N VAL A 36 1.20 -24.92 -15.96
CA VAL A 36 0.49 -25.43 -14.77
C VAL A 36 -0.40 -24.35 -14.19
N VAL A 37 -1.68 -24.33 -14.62
CA VAL A 37 -2.68 -23.33 -14.21
C VAL A 37 -2.81 -23.20 -12.69
N ALA A 38 -2.79 -24.32 -11.95
CA ALA A 38 -2.90 -24.31 -10.50
C ALA A 38 -1.76 -23.53 -9.82
N LEU A 39 -0.54 -23.63 -10.35
CA LEU A 39 0.62 -22.94 -9.80
C LEU A 39 0.53 -21.43 -10.05
N THR A 40 0.12 -21.04 -11.25
CA THR A 40 -0.17 -19.65 -11.60
C THR A 40 -1.26 -19.07 -10.71
N PHE A 41 -2.34 -19.82 -10.46
CA PHE A 41 -3.42 -19.40 -9.59
C PHE A 41 -2.96 -19.17 -8.14
N VAL A 42 -2.21 -20.12 -7.55
CA VAL A 42 -1.64 -19.96 -6.21
C VAL A 42 -0.73 -18.74 -6.15
N GLY A 43 0.07 -18.52 -7.20
CA GLY A 43 0.90 -17.33 -7.32
C GLY A 43 0.11 -16.02 -7.28
N CYS A 44 -0.99 -15.93 -8.03
CA CYS A 44 -1.91 -14.79 -7.99
C CYS A 44 -2.51 -14.56 -6.60
N VAL A 45 -2.92 -15.63 -5.92
CA VAL A 45 -3.50 -15.56 -4.56
C VAL A 45 -2.48 -15.02 -3.56
N LEU A 46 -1.20 -15.41 -3.67
CA LEU A 46 -0.13 -14.90 -2.81
C LEU A 46 0.26 -13.44 -3.11
N PHE A 47 0.12 -13.01 -4.37
CA PHE A 47 0.41 -11.66 -4.81
C PHE A 47 -0.69 -10.65 -4.41
N ALA A 48 -1.96 -11.06 -4.49
CA ALA A 48 -3.10 -10.15 -4.32
C ALA A 48 -3.09 -9.34 -3.00
N PRO A 49 -2.79 -9.91 -1.82
CA PRO A 49 -2.76 -9.16 -0.56
C PRO A 49 -1.83 -7.95 -0.58
N LEU A 50 -0.70 -8.02 -1.29
CA LEU A 50 0.22 -6.89 -1.41
C LEU A 50 -0.42 -5.73 -2.16
N ILE A 51 -1.09 -6.00 -3.29
CA ILE A 51 -1.77 -4.96 -4.09
C ILE A 51 -2.80 -4.24 -3.22
N PHE A 52 -3.65 -5.01 -2.52
CA PHE A 52 -4.65 -4.43 -1.64
C PHE A 52 -4.03 -3.62 -0.51
N TRP A 53 -2.95 -4.11 0.12
CA TRP A 53 -2.30 -3.40 1.22
C TRP A 53 -1.65 -2.09 0.77
N VAL A 54 -0.97 -2.11 -0.38
CA VAL A 54 -0.39 -0.90 -0.97
C VAL A 54 -1.50 0.09 -1.35
N ALA A 55 -2.64 -0.36 -1.87
CA ALA A 55 -3.76 0.55 -2.15
C ALA A 55 -4.42 1.12 -0.88
N PHE A 56 -4.42 0.37 0.22
CA PHE A 56 -5.15 0.72 1.44
C PHE A 56 -4.38 1.64 2.39
N ILE A 57 -3.04 1.53 2.46
CA ILE A 57 -2.23 2.40 3.33
C ILE A 57 -2.46 3.90 3.06
N PRO A 58 -2.51 4.40 1.80
CA PRO A 58 -2.84 5.79 1.51
C PRO A 58 -4.17 6.24 2.11
N ILE A 59 -5.20 5.40 2.06
CA ILE A 59 -6.53 5.70 2.61
C ILE A 59 -6.46 5.78 4.14
N LEU A 60 -5.79 4.80 4.77
CA LEU A 60 -5.59 4.81 6.22
C LEU A 60 -4.78 6.03 6.67
N HIS A 61 -3.73 6.36 5.93
CA HIS A 61 -2.87 7.50 6.20
C HIS A 61 -3.61 8.83 6.04
N TRP A 62 -4.41 8.96 4.99
CA TRP A 62 -5.28 10.11 4.79
C TRP A 62 -6.26 10.29 5.94
N LYS A 63 -6.96 9.21 6.33
CA LYS A 63 -7.92 9.22 7.44
C LYS A 63 -7.27 9.62 8.77
N ASP A 64 -6.02 9.21 8.98
CA ASP A 64 -5.25 9.51 10.19
C ASP A 64 -4.77 10.98 10.24
N ARG A 65 -4.38 11.56 9.10
CA ARG A 65 -3.59 12.81 9.06
C ARG A 65 -4.35 14.04 8.59
N TYR A 66 -5.30 13.90 7.66
CA TYR A 66 -5.79 15.06 6.93
C TYR A 66 -7.07 15.64 7.54
N ILE A 67 -6.89 16.70 8.33
CA ILE A 67 -7.95 17.56 8.88
C ILE A 67 -7.85 18.92 8.14
N GLY A 68 -8.78 19.24 7.23
CA GLY A 68 -8.77 20.52 6.49
C GLY A 68 -9.50 20.49 5.14
N GLY A 69 -9.65 21.65 4.48
CA GLY A 69 -10.48 21.82 3.28
C GLY A 69 -10.07 21.01 2.03
N ALA A 70 -8.78 20.72 1.87
CA ALA A 70 -8.27 19.85 0.79
C ALA A 70 -8.35 18.34 1.13
N SER A 71 -8.71 18.00 2.38
CA SER A 71 -8.88 16.61 2.81
C SER A 71 -9.97 15.91 2.01
N ASN A 72 -11.08 16.60 1.74
CA ASN A 72 -12.19 16.03 0.99
C ASN A 72 -11.82 15.67 -0.46
N VAL A 73 -10.96 16.47 -1.09
CA VAL A 73 -10.50 16.23 -2.48
C VAL A 73 -9.62 14.98 -2.53
N TRP A 74 -8.63 14.89 -1.64
CA TRP A 74 -7.79 13.70 -1.54
C TRP A 74 -8.59 12.46 -1.15
N GLY A 75 -9.53 12.58 -0.20
CA GLY A 75 -10.43 11.48 0.16
C GLY A 75 -11.24 10.99 -1.04
N ALA A 76 -11.80 11.91 -1.83
CA ALA A 76 -12.55 11.56 -3.02
C ALA A 76 -11.68 10.82 -4.06
N PHE A 77 -10.47 11.32 -4.34
CA PHE A 77 -9.55 10.62 -5.24
C PHE A 77 -9.13 9.27 -4.69
N LEU A 78 -8.69 9.19 -3.44
CA LEU A 78 -8.21 7.94 -2.86
C LEU A 78 -9.30 6.86 -2.79
N VAL A 79 -10.57 7.23 -2.62
CA VAL A 79 -11.67 6.27 -2.48
C VAL A 79 -12.34 5.94 -3.81
N PHE A 80 -12.67 6.94 -4.65
CA PHE A 80 -13.49 6.74 -5.85
C PHE A 80 -12.68 6.54 -7.13
N GLU A 81 -11.40 6.91 -7.15
CA GLU A 81 -10.58 6.68 -8.34
C GLU A 81 -10.19 5.21 -8.46
N THR A 82 -10.60 4.60 -9.58
CA THR A 82 -10.46 3.16 -9.84
C THR A 82 -9.10 2.77 -10.40
N SER A 83 -8.42 3.66 -11.13
CA SER A 83 -7.12 3.37 -11.74
C SER A 83 -5.94 3.32 -10.75
N SER A 84 -6.17 3.64 -9.48
CA SER A 84 -5.20 3.62 -8.38
C SER A 84 -3.97 4.54 -8.55
N TRP A 85 -3.94 5.43 -9.56
CA TRP A 85 -2.85 6.37 -9.78
C TRP A 85 -2.77 7.39 -8.64
N SER A 86 -3.92 7.86 -8.15
CA SER A 86 -3.98 8.82 -7.05
C SER A 86 -3.34 8.24 -5.78
N LYS A 87 -3.58 6.95 -5.50
CA LYS A 87 -3.04 6.21 -4.36
C LYS A 87 -1.52 6.09 -4.49
N LEU A 88 -1.01 5.83 -5.69
CA LEU A 88 0.42 5.76 -5.96
C LEU A 88 1.12 7.11 -5.77
N PHE A 89 0.57 8.20 -6.31
CA PHE A 89 1.14 9.54 -6.08
C PHE A 89 1.10 9.92 -4.60
N TYR A 90 0.00 9.61 -3.91
CA TYR A 90 -0.15 9.87 -2.49
C TYR A 90 0.93 9.17 -1.65
N TRP A 91 1.33 7.96 -2.03
CA TRP A 91 2.45 7.26 -1.38
C TRP A 91 3.73 8.08 -1.38
N PHE A 92 4.13 8.60 -2.54
CA PHE A 92 5.39 9.30 -2.70
C PHE A 92 5.36 10.71 -2.12
N ILE A 93 4.21 11.38 -2.18
CA ILE A 93 4.07 12.76 -1.71
C ILE A 93 3.84 12.83 -0.20
N HIS A 94 3.12 11.86 0.38
CA HIS A 94 2.68 11.95 1.78
C HIS A 94 3.20 10.79 2.63
N VAL A 95 2.89 9.54 2.27
CA VAL A 95 3.16 8.40 3.15
C VAL A 95 4.67 8.19 3.38
N LEU A 96 5.47 8.21 2.31
CA LEU A 96 6.91 7.93 2.37
C LEU A 96 7.70 9.07 3.05
N PRO A 97 7.49 10.36 2.74
CA PRO A 97 8.12 11.46 3.47
C PRO A 97 7.79 11.44 4.97
N ASP A 98 6.56 11.10 5.32
CA ASP A 98 6.14 11.07 6.73
C ASP A 98 6.78 9.94 7.52
N TRP A 99 6.91 8.77 6.90
CA TRP A 99 7.67 7.67 7.48
C TRP A 99 9.14 8.06 7.71
N ARG A 100 9.72 8.83 6.77
CA ARG A 100 11.09 9.36 6.86
C ARG A 100 11.23 10.59 7.77
N ARG A 101 10.13 11.05 8.40
CA ARG A 101 10.08 12.29 9.18
C ARG A 101 10.54 13.53 8.39
N SER A 102 10.39 13.52 7.07
CA SER A 102 10.75 14.60 6.16
C SER A 102 9.53 15.22 5.48
N GLY A 103 8.32 14.80 5.84
CA GLY A 103 7.07 15.28 5.25
C GLY A 103 6.54 16.55 5.92
N GLN A 104 5.61 17.23 5.23
CA GLN A 104 5.06 18.54 5.62
C GLN A 104 4.46 18.61 7.03
N TYR A 105 4.05 17.49 7.61
CA TYR A 105 3.50 17.43 8.95
C TYR A 105 4.26 16.42 9.83
N ALA A 106 5.58 16.38 9.69
CA ALA A 106 6.44 15.57 10.58
C ALA A 106 6.26 15.95 12.05
N ASP A 107 5.92 17.22 12.31
CA ASP A 107 5.78 17.83 13.64
C ASP A 107 4.31 18.12 14.04
N ALA A 108 3.33 17.71 13.22
CA ALA A 108 1.93 17.86 13.62
C ALA A 108 1.59 16.87 14.76
N PRO A 109 0.80 17.32 15.76
CA PRO A 109 0.50 16.54 16.96
C PRO A 109 -0.22 15.22 16.67
#